data_AF-A0A2N7B927-F1
#
_entry.id   AF-A0A2N7B927-F1
#
_cell.length_a   1.000
_cell.length_b   1.000
_cell.length_c   1.000
_cell.angle_alpha   90.00
_cell.angle_beta   90.00
_cell.angle_gamma   90.00
#
_symmetry.space_group_name_H-M   'P 1'
#
loop_
_entity.id
_entity.type
_entity.pdbx_description
1 polymer ?
#
loop_
_entity_poly.entity_id
_entity_poly.type
_entity_poly.pdbx_seq_one_letter_code
_entity_poly.pdbx_strand_id
1 'polypeptide(L)'
;MRIAFQLLGTPFTEVNIVTEAAWTAALTATDAKKIVLTPFLSDAGDPITSAEPNQTGGNDGTTPDGTPIVESYGFSSGLFQIMGPSSAQIEALRSLTGASISLSSPTRLGMYLFCEGDKIGSIGGKPIPVKNVVIPDPTLGGRGKAVNYPLRFNLPALWSKGLTFHKAPFSLNALINA
;
A
#
# COMPACT_ATOMS: atom_id res chain seq x y z
N MET A 1 -10.12 -3.08 5.64
CA MET A 1 -9.05 -3.62 4.77
C MET A 1 -7.73 -3.66 5.56
N ARG A 2 -6.69 -4.37 5.09
CA ARG A 2 -5.33 -4.27 5.64
C ARG A 2 -4.31 -4.20 4.52
N ILE A 3 -3.11 -3.72 4.84
CA ILE A 3 -1.98 -3.62 3.92
C ILE A 3 -0.79 -4.34 4.53
N ALA A 4 -0.08 -5.12 3.72
CA ALA A 4 1.16 -5.77 4.11
C ALA A 4 2.34 -5.06 3.42
N PHE A 5 3.30 -4.58 4.18
CA PHE A 5 4.50 -3.92 3.65
C PHE A 5 5.70 -4.86 3.68
N GLN A 6 6.53 -4.78 2.64
CA GLN A 6 7.74 -5.57 2.50
C GLN A 6 8.84 -4.74 1.84
N LEU A 7 10.09 -4.94 2.25
CA LEU A 7 11.22 -4.41 1.49
C LEU A 7 11.31 -5.11 0.12
N LEU A 8 11.50 -4.32 -0.94
CA LEU A 8 11.70 -4.84 -2.29
C LEU A 8 13.00 -5.65 -2.35
N GLY A 9 12.96 -6.78 -3.05
CA GLY A 9 14.09 -7.71 -3.17
C GLY A 9 13.78 -9.13 -2.69
N THR A 10 12.66 -9.33 -1.99
CA THR A 10 12.20 -10.65 -1.53
C THR A 10 10.85 -11.01 -2.16
N PRO A 11 10.77 -11.30 -3.47
CA PRO A 11 9.49 -11.45 -4.12
C PRO A 11 8.82 -12.78 -3.73
N PHE A 12 7.56 -12.69 -3.30
CA PHE A 12 6.64 -13.78 -3.59
C PHE A 12 6.53 -13.95 -5.12
N THR A 13 6.22 -15.17 -5.53
CA THR A 13 5.83 -15.56 -6.88
C THR A 13 4.32 -15.79 -6.88
N GLU A 14 3.70 -15.84 -8.06
CA GLU A 14 2.28 -16.17 -8.16
C GLU A 14 1.91 -17.51 -7.52
N VAL A 15 2.87 -18.44 -7.43
CA VAL A 15 2.67 -19.76 -6.82
C VAL A 15 2.73 -19.68 -5.30
N ASN A 16 3.72 -18.99 -4.72
CA ASN A 16 3.88 -18.98 -3.27
C ASN A 16 3.09 -17.87 -2.56
N ILE A 17 2.56 -16.88 -3.29
CA ILE A 17 1.71 -15.84 -2.69
C ILE A 17 0.39 -16.42 -2.15
N VAL A 18 -0.03 -17.59 -2.63
CA VAL A 18 -1.22 -18.31 -2.14
C VAL A 18 -0.88 -19.41 -1.13
N THR A 19 0.35 -19.48 -0.61
CA THR A 19 0.73 -20.50 0.39
C THR A 19 0.88 -19.90 1.79
N GLU A 20 0.13 -20.44 2.75
CA GLU A 20 0.10 -19.96 4.13
C GLU A 20 1.49 -19.98 4.78
N ALA A 21 2.22 -21.08 4.58
CA ALA A 21 3.58 -21.24 5.13
C ALA A 21 4.56 -20.15 4.66
N ALA A 22 4.44 -19.68 3.41
CA ALA A 22 5.30 -18.61 2.90
C ALA A 22 4.99 -17.28 3.60
N TRP A 23 3.73 -17.00 3.86
CA TRP A 23 3.32 -15.84 4.65
C TRP A 23 3.74 -15.94 6.11
N THR A 24 3.52 -17.08 6.76
CA THR A 24 3.95 -17.30 8.15
C THR A 24 5.46 -17.11 8.31
N ALA A 25 6.26 -17.64 7.37
CA ALA A 25 7.70 -17.42 7.35
C ALA A 25 8.07 -15.93 7.17
N ALA A 26 7.42 -15.23 6.24
CA ALA A 26 7.67 -13.80 6.03
C ALA A 26 7.22 -12.93 7.22
N LEU A 27 6.15 -13.31 7.92
CA LEU A 27 5.64 -12.61 9.10
C LEU A 27 6.48 -12.87 10.35
N THR A 28 7.26 -13.94 10.41
CA THR A 28 8.11 -14.28 11.56
C THR A 28 9.59 -14.00 11.34
N ALA A 29 10.00 -13.70 10.10
CA ALA A 29 11.36 -13.32 9.75
C ALA A 29 11.87 -12.13 10.61
N THR A 30 13.17 -12.00 10.73
CA THR A 30 13.85 -10.91 11.47
C THR A 30 14.80 -10.10 10.58
N ASP A 31 14.84 -10.41 9.29
CA ASP A 31 15.70 -9.80 8.28
C ASP A 31 14.89 -8.98 7.26
N ALA A 32 15.50 -8.63 6.12
CA ALA A 32 14.85 -7.87 5.06
C ALA A 32 13.66 -8.59 4.39
N LYS A 33 13.40 -9.86 4.72
CA LYS A 33 12.23 -10.61 4.24
C LYS A 33 10.99 -10.36 5.08
N LYS A 34 11.14 -9.73 6.25
CA LYS A 34 10.04 -9.40 7.15
C LYS A 34 8.93 -8.67 6.41
N ILE A 35 7.70 -9.16 6.61
CA ILE A 35 6.49 -8.44 6.29
C ILE A 35 5.93 -7.79 7.54
N VAL A 36 5.57 -6.50 7.39
CA VAL A 36 4.91 -5.72 8.45
C VAL A 36 3.47 -5.48 8.02
N LEU A 37 2.54 -5.98 8.80
CA LEU A 37 1.10 -5.81 8.55
C LEU A 37 0.58 -4.56 9.24
N THR A 38 -0.29 -3.82 8.56
CA THR A 38 -1.12 -2.84 9.25
C THR A 38 -2.15 -3.54 10.13
N PRO A 39 -2.53 -2.96 11.28
CA PRO A 39 -3.79 -3.24 11.94
C PRO A 39 -4.98 -2.95 11.02
N PHE A 40 -6.20 -3.06 11.56
CA PHE A 40 -7.40 -2.74 10.78
C PHE A 40 -7.33 -1.30 10.26
N LEU A 41 -7.51 -1.13 8.95
CA LEU A 41 -7.62 0.17 8.31
C LEU A 41 -9.11 0.48 8.10
N SER A 42 -9.58 1.57 8.69
CA SER A 42 -10.81 2.21 8.23
C SER A 42 -10.49 3.16 7.08
N ASP A 43 -11.40 3.18 6.13
CA ASP A 43 -11.43 4.14 5.05
C ASP A 43 -11.85 5.51 5.60
N ALA A 44 -11.26 6.57 5.05
CA ALA A 44 -11.67 7.94 5.31
C ALA A 44 -12.52 8.50 4.14
N GLY A 45 -13.14 7.62 3.33
CA GLY A 45 -13.74 7.93 2.02
C GLY A 45 -13.13 7.04 0.92
N ASP A 46 -12.98 7.55 -0.31
CA ASP A 46 -12.26 6.88 -1.41
C ASP A 46 -10.77 6.78 -1.06
N PRO A 47 -10.28 5.63 -0.57
CA PRO A 47 -9.08 5.64 0.23
C PRO A 47 -7.81 5.51 -0.61
N ILE A 48 -7.94 5.22 -1.92
CA ILE A 48 -6.88 5.36 -2.91
C ILE A 48 -7.47 6.13 -4.09
N THR A 49 -7.06 7.38 -4.26
CA THR A 49 -7.57 8.24 -5.33
C THR A 49 -6.75 8.08 -6.61
N SER A 50 -7.43 8.08 -7.76
CA SER A 50 -6.77 8.07 -9.07
C SER A 50 -5.95 9.35 -9.26
N ALA A 51 -4.81 9.23 -9.94
CA ALA A 51 -4.07 10.38 -10.38
C ALA A 51 -4.72 10.96 -11.64
N GLU A 52 -4.86 12.28 -11.70
CA GLU A 52 -5.19 12.96 -12.93
C GLU A 52 -3.96 13.00 -13.86
N PRO A 53 -4.16 12.88 -15.19
CA PRO A 53 -3.10 13.11 -16.15
C PRO A 53 -2.75 14.61 -16.19
N ASN A 54 -1.46 14.91 -16.32
CA ASN A 54 -1.01 16.25 -16.66
C ASN A 54 -1.15 16.42 -18.17
N GLN A 55 -1.92 17.42 -18.59
CA GLN A 55 -2.25 17.65 -20.00
C GLN A 55 -1.89 19.06 -20.44
N THR A 56 -1.60 19.21 -21.73
CA THR A 56 -1.31 20.49 -22.40
C THR A 56 -2.28 20.69 -23.57
N GLY A 57 -2.65 21.97 -23.78
CA GLY A 57 -3.56 22.40 -24.84
C GLY A 57 -4.98 21.85 -24.73
N GLY A 58 -5.67 21.77 -25.87
CA GLY A 58 -7.03 21.28 -26.00
C GLY A 58 -8.05 22.40 -26.07
N ASN A 59 -8.98 22.30 -27.04
CA ASN A 59 -9.95 23.35 -27.37
C ASN A 59 -9.36 24.76 -27.62
N ASP A 60 -8.05 24.85 -27.92
CA ASP A 60 -7.32 26.12 -28.10
C ASP A 60 -6.64 26.23 -29.48
N GLY A 61 -6.85 25.24 -30.36
CA GLY A 61 -6.27 25.18 -31.71
C GLY A 61 -4.78 24.86 -31.74
N THR A 62 -4.14 24.56 -30.61
CA THR A 62 -2.72 24.22 -30.53
C THR A 62 -2.45 22.71 -30.64
N THR A 63 -3.48 21.88 -30.48
CA THR A 63 -3.37 20.42 -30.53
C THR A 63 -4.17 19.80 -31.69
N PRO A 64 -3.74 18.64 -32.22
CA PRO A 64 -4.49 17.91 -33.23
C PRO A 64 -5.92 17.60 -32.77
N ASP A 65 -6.89 17.87 -33.64
CA ASP A 65 -8.32 17.66 -33.40
C ASP A 65 -8.88 18.32 -32.12
N GLY A 66 -8.20 19.35 -31.59
CA GLY A 66 -8.58 20.02 -30.34
C GLY A 66 -8.47 19.12 -29.10
N THR A 67 -7.83 17.96 -29.21
CA THR A 67 -7.69 17.00 -28.11
C THR A 67 -6.47 17.35 -27.24
N PRO A 68 -6.58 17.39 -25.91
CA PRO A 68 -5.44 17.61 -25.03
C PRO A 68 -4.35 16.53 -25.19
N ILE A 69 -3.08 16.93 -25.13
CA ILE A 69 -1.94 16.00 -25.15
C ILE A 69 -1.62 15.57 -23.70
N VAL A 70 -1.52 14.27 -23.44
CA VAL A 70 -1.10 13.73 -22.14
C VAL A 70 0.42 13.74 -22.05
N GLU A 71 0.97 14.62 -21.20
CA GLU A 71 2.42 14.77 -21.01
C GLU A 71 2.97 13.79 -19.96
N SER A 72 2.21 13.58 -18.90
CA SER A 72 2.59 12.69 -17.80
C SER A 72 1.40 12.29 -16.96
N TYR A 73 1.63 11.37 -16.03
CA TYR A 73 0.64 10.98 -15.01
C TYR A 73 1.15 11.39 -13.64
N GLY A 74 0.23 11.91 -12.80
CA GLY A 74 0.51 12.12 -11.39
C GLY A 74 0.68 10.81 -10.60
N PHE A 75 0.80 10.94 -9.29
CA PHE A 75 0.80 9.82 -8.35
C PHE A 75 -0.60 9.63 -7.75
N SER A 76 -0.97 8.38 -7.50
CA SER A 76 -2.15 8.07 -6.68
C SER A 76 -1.80 8.19 -5.21
N SER A 77 -2.74 8.64 -4.39
CA SER A 77 -2.52 8.77 -2.94
C SER A 77 -3.44 7.85 -2.17
N GLY A 78 -2.85 7.09 -1.25
CA GLY A 78 -3.57 6.31 -0.26
C GLY A 78 -3.76 7.12 1.02
N LEU A 79 -4.99 7.17 1.54
CA LEU A 79 -5.33 7.82 2.80
C LEU A 79 -6.22 6.90 3.64
N PHE A 80 -5.69 6.43 4.77
CA PHE A 80 -6.38 5.53 5.69
C PHE A 80 -6.27 6.00 7.13
N GLN A 81 -7.10 5.45 8.00
CA GLN A 81 -6.97 5.55 9.45
C GLN A 81 -6.69 4.16 10.02
N ILE A 82 -5.60 4.05 10.78
CA ILE A 82 -5.25 2.84 11.51
C ILE A 82 -6.04 2.84 12.83
N MET A 83 -6.83 1.80 13.03
CA MET A 83 -7.75 1.66 14.15
C MET A 83 -7.22 0.68 15.19
N GLY A 84 -7.25 1.09 16.47
CA GLY A 84 -6.86 0.26 17.61
C GLY A 84 -5.44 -0.33 17.57
N PRO A 85 -4.41 0.39 17.08
CA PRO A 85 -3.05 -0.16 17.04
C PRO A 85 -2.41 -0.20 18.42
N SER A 86 -1.53 -1.17 18.65
CA SER A 86 -0.59 -1.11 19.78
C SER A 86 0.58 -0.15 19.47
N SER A 87 1.25 0.35 20.50
CA SER A 87 2.43 1.21 20.34
C SER A 87 3.52 0.52 19.49
N ALA A 88 3.77 -0.77 19.76
CA ALA A 88 4.74 -1.56 19.00
C ALA A 88 4.38 -1.69 17.50
N GLN A 89 3.08 -1.79 17.17
CA GLN A 89 2.64 -1.85 15.77
C GLN A 89 2.86 -0.51 15.05
N ILE A 90 2.60 0.62 15.72
CA ILE A 90 2.86 1.94 15.13
C ILE A 90 4.34 2.16 14.90
N GLU A 91 5.20 1.81 15.86
CA GLU A 91 6.64 1.95 15.71
C GLU A 91 7.20 1.05 14.60
N ALA A 92 6.70 -0.20 14.50
CA ALA A 92 7.06 -1.10 13.40
C ALA A 92 6.68 -0.50 12.04
N LEU A 93 5.48 0.07 11.91
CA LEU A 93 5.05 0.73 10.67
C LEU A 93 5.85 2.01 10.37
N ARG A 94 6.15 2.82 11.38
CA ARG A 94 6.94 4.05 11.24
C ARG A 94 8.37 3.75 10.79
N SER A 95 8.94 2.62 11.22
CA SER A 95 10.27 2.18 10.78
C SER A 95 10.39 2.01 9.26
N LEU A 96 9.27 1.76 8.56
CA LEU A 96 9.23 1.60 7.11
C LEU A 96 9.37 2.92 6.34
N THR A 97 9.12 4.06 7.01
CA THR A 97 9.16 5.38 6.38
C THR A 97 10.47 5.58 5.63
N GLY A 98 11.61 5.28 6.28
CA GLY A 98 12.94 5.43 5.67
C GLY A 98 13.16 4.62 4.39
N ALA A 99 12.51 3.46 4.25
CA ALA A 99 12.60 2.64 3.04
C ALA A 99 11.70 3.12 1.88
N SER A 100 10.73 3.99 2.18
CA SER A 100 9.76 4.50 1.21
C SER A 100 9.98 5.96 0.79
N ILE A 101 10.84 6.70 1.50
CA ILE A 101 11.12 8.11 1.20
C ILE A 101 11.63 8.24 -0.25
N SER A 102 10.96 9.10 -1.03
CA SER A 102 11.22 9.30 -2.46
C SER A 102 12.59 9.89 -2.81
N LEU A 103 13.48 10.09 -1.84
CA LEU A 103 14.89 10.45 -2.08
C LEU A 103 15.68 9.28 -2.70
N SER A 104 15.17 8.05 -2.58
CA SER A 104 15.72 6.88 -3.26
C SER A 104 14.81 6.48 -4.43
N SER A 105 15.31 6.66 -5.66
CA SER A 105 14.70 6.04 -6.85
C SER A 105 15.59 4.87 -7.28
N PRO A 106 15.06 3.65 -7.39
CA PRO A 106 13.68 3.23 -7.10
C PRO A 106 13.38 3.15 -5.59
N THR A 107 12.09 3.19 -5.21
CA THR A 107 11.67 2.94 -3.82
C THR A 107 12.12 1.55 -3.38
N ARG A 108 12.40 1.37 -2.08
CA ARG A 108 12.79 0.09 -1.51
C ARG A 108 11.65 -0.59 -0.76
N LEU A 109 10.45 -0.01 -0.76
CA LEU A 109 9.28 -0.55 -0.11
C LEU A 109 8.20 -0.90 -1.14
N GLY A 110 7.56 -2.05 -0.93
CA GLY A 110 6.35 -2.45 -1.65
C GLY A 110 5.24 -2.84 -0.69
N MET A 111 4.02 -2.93 -1.22
CA MET A 111 2.84 -3.32 -0.47
C MET A 111 2.04 -4.43 -1.16
N TYR A 112 1.36 -5.26 -0.38
CA TYR A 112 0.30 -6.15 -0.83
C TYR A 112 -1.03 -5.67 -0.25
N LEU A 113 -2.09 -5.76 -1.05
CA LEU A 113 -3.43 -5.36 -0.64
C LEU A 113 -4.20 -6.57 -0.11
N PHE A 114 -4.61 -6.55 1.17
CA PHE A 114 -5.40 -7.62 1.76
C PHE A 114 -6.87 -7.22 1.73
N CYS A 115 -7.58 -7.73 0.73
CA CYS A 115 -8.98 -7.40 0.46
C CYS A 115 -9.93 -8.45 1.03
N GLU A 116 -11.21 -8.11 1.04
CA GLU A 116 -12.27 -9.02 1.48
C GLU A 116 -12.31 -10.31 0.67
N GLY A 117 -12.75 -11.37 1.34
CA GLY A 117 -12.78 -12.71 0.77
C GLY A 117 -11.38 -13.30 0.57
N ASP A 118 -10.43 -13.05 1.47
CA ASP A 118 -9.05 -13.57 1.47
C ASP A 118 -8.31 -13.37 0.14
N LYS A 119 -8.51 -12.20 -0.48
CA LYS A 119 -7.83 -11.84 -1.72
C LYS A 119 -6.59 -11.03 -1.43
N ILE A 120 -5.50 -11.37 -2.11
CA ILE A 120 -4.22 -10.69 -2.02
C ILE A 120 -3.95 -9.99 -3.37
N GLY A 121 -3.92 -8.66 -3.36
CA GLY A 121 -3.55 -7.84 -4.50
C GLY A 121 -2.03 -7.74 -4.64
N SER A 122 -1.50 -8.06 -5.82
CA SER A 122 -0.07 -8.03 -6.15
C SER A 122 0.16 -7.82 -7.64
N ILE A 123 1.41 -7.60 -8.08
CA ILE A 123 1.78 -7.52 -9.49
C ILE A 123 2.64 -8.73 -9.84
N GLY A 124 2.04 -9.75 -10.46
CA GLY A 124 2.74 -11.00 -10.80
C GLY A 124 3.32 -11.72 -9.57
N GLY A 125 2.59 -11.70 -8.45
CA GLY A 125 3.04 -12.20 -7.14
C GLY A 125 3.95 -11.25 -6.38
N LYS A 126 4.40 -10.14 -6.97
CA LYS A 126 5.34 -9.18 -6.35
C LYS A 126 4.58 -8.03 -5.67
N PRO A 127 5.18 -7.38 -4.67
CA PRO A 127 4.52 -6.27 -4.00
C PRO A 127 4.44 -5.04 -4.92
N ILE A 128 3.37 -4.27 -4.79
CA ILE A 128 3.15 -3.01 -5.49
C ILE A 128 4.12 -1.97 -4.92
N PRO A 129 5.02 -1.36 -5.74
CA PRO A 129 5.94 -0.34 -5.25
C PRO A 129 5.19 0.83 -4.62
N VAL A 130 5.63 1.26 -3.44
CA VAL A 130 4.99 2.35 -2.68
C VAL A 130 6.03 3.37 -2.22
N LYS A 131 5.64 4.64 -2.21
CA LYS A 131 6.48 5.77 -1.80
C LYS A 131 5.84 6.53 -0.65
N ASN A 132 6.66 7.22 0.12
CA ASN A 132 6.26 8.15 1.17
C ASN A 132 5.21 7.55 2.12
N VAL A 133 5.43 6.31 2.56
CA VAL A 133 4.61 5.69 3.60
C VAL A 133 4.90 6.44 4.90
N VAL A 134 3.91 7.18 5.39
CA VAL A 134 4.03 8.02 6.57
C VAL A 134 2.86 7.75 7.51
N ILE A 135 3.19 7.49 8.77
CA ILE A 135 2.24 7.39 9.88
C ILE A 135 2.54 8.55 10.85
N PRO A 136 1.89 9.72 10.68
CA PRO A 136 2.07 10.84 11.59
C PRO A 136 1.50 10.55 12.99
N ASP A 137 1.54 11.54 13.86
CA ASP A 137 0.98 11.44 15.20
C ASP A 137 -0.54 11.21 15.19
N PRO A 138 -1.07 10.59 16.26
CA PRO A 138 -2.45 10.19 16.27
C PRO A 138 -3.38 11.39 16.35
N THR A 139 -4.57 11.22 15.79
CA THR A 139 -5.70 12.09 16.12
C THR A 139 -6.34 11.59 17.40
N LEU A 140 -6.37 12.43 18.42
CA LEU A 140 -7.03 12.13 19.68
C LEU A 140 -8.53 12.47 19.56
N GLY A 141 -9.39 11.47 19.62
CA GLY A 141 -10.85 11.66 19.52
C GLY A 141 -11.52 12.25 20.77
N GLY A 142 -10.75 12.69 21.77
CA GLY A 142 -11.26 13.12 23.08
C GLY A 142 -11.40 11.97 24.09
N ARG A 143 -11.91 12.28 25.29
CA ARG A 143 -11.97 11.33 26.42
C ARG A 143 -12.79 10.08 26.06
N GLY A 144 -12.16 8.90 26.16
CA GLY A 144 -12.81 7.60 25.94
C GLY A 144 -13.01 7.22 24.47
N LYS A 145 -12.50 8.00 23.51
CA LYS A 145 -12.50 7.62 22.09
C LYS A 145 -11.22 6.88 21.73
N ALA A 146 -11.32 6.02 20.72
CA ALA A 146 -10.17 5.30 20.19
C ALA A 146 -9.13 6.29 19.64
N VAL A 147 -7.86 5.94 19.84
CA VAL A 147 -6.73 6.65 19.26
C VAL A 147 -6.53 6.13 17.84
N ASN A 148 -6.63 7.02 16.86
CA ASN A 148 -6.50 6.68 15.45
C ASN A 148 -5.25 7.33 14.88
N TYR A 149 -4.50 6.59 14.07
CA TYR A 149 -3.31 7.10 13.39
C TYR A 149 -3.59 7.25 11.90
N PRO A 150 -3.34 8.43 11.31
CA PRO A 150 -3.41 8.56 9.86
C PRO A 150 -2.36 7.65 9.21
N LEU A 151 -2.67 7.09 8.06
CA LEU A 151 -1.71 6.43 7.18
C LEU A 151 -1.79 7.11 5.82
N ARG A 152 -0.64 7.54 5.30
CA ARG A 152 -0.53 8.14 3.98
C ARG A 152 0.56 7.44 3.19
N PHE A 153 0.33 7.30 1.89
CA PHE A 153 1.34 6.81 0.96
C PHE A 153 1.02 7.26 -0.47
N ASN A 154 2.02 7.16 -1.34
CA ASN A 154 1.88 7.43 -2.77
C ASN A 154 2.21 6.19 -3.59
N LEU A 155 1.45 5.99 -4.65
CA LEU A 155 1.70 4.97 -5.65
C LEU A 155 2.19 5.62 -6.94
N PRO A 156 3.14 5.00 -7.65
CA PRO A 156 3.62 5.52 -8.92
C PRO A 156 2.49 5.59 -9.95
N ALA A 157 2.71 6.39 -10.99
CA ALA A 157 1.83 6.43 -12.15
C ALA A 157 1.54 5.02 -12.67
N LEU A 158 0.27 4.74 -12.98
CA LEU A 158 -0.18 3.48 -13.55
C LEU A 158 0.19 2.24 -12.69
N TRP A 159 0.30 2.39 -11.37
CA TRP A 159 0.63 1.29 -10.45
C TRP A 159 -0.29 0.06 -10.58
N SER A 160 -1.51 0.24 -11.05
CA SER A 160 -2.49 -0.83 -11.25
C SER A 160 -2.19 -1.70 -12.48
N LYS A 161 -1.20 -1.33 -13.31
CA LYS A 161 -0.81 -2.12 -14.47
C LYS A 161 -0.30 -3.49 -14.03
N GLY A 162 -1.01 -4.54 -14.43
CA GLY A 162 -0.67 -5.93 -14.05
C GLY A 162 -1.05 -6.29 -12.62
N LEU A 163 -1.86 -5.46 -11.94
CA LEU A 163 -2.44 -5.81 -10.65
C LEU A 163 -3.38 -7.00 -10.81
N THR A 164 -3.13 -8.05 -10.03
CA THR A 164 -3.95 -9.27 -9.96
C THR A 164 -4.34 -9.53 -8.51
N PHE A 165 -5.53 -10.11 -8.32
CA PHE A 165 -6.02 -10.54 -7.02
C PHE A 165 -6.00 -12.06 -6.92
N HIS A 166 -5.21 -12.59 -6.01
CA HIS A 166 -5.08 -14.02 -5.76
C HIS A 166 -5.95 -14.41 -4.58
N LYS A 167 -6.87 -15.36 -4.76
CA LYS A 167 -7.65 -15.91 -3.64
C LYS A 167 -6.77 -16.88 -2.86
N ALA A 168 -6.48 -16.54 -1.61
CA ALA A 168 -5.80 -17.45 -0.70
C ALA A 168 -6.75 -18.59 -0.28
N PRO A 169 -6.25 -19.84 -0.20
CA PRO A 169 -7.00 -20.98 0.32
C PRO A 169 -7.07 -21.02 1.86
N PHE A 170 -6.46 -20.04 2.54
CA PHE A 170 -6.43 -19.90 3.99
C PHE A 170 -7.02 -18.56 4.41
N SER A 171 -7.39 -18.43 5.69
CA SER A 171 -7.93 -17.18 6.21
C SER A 171 -6.81 -16.16 6.43
N LEU A 172 -6.85 -15.03 5.72
CA LEU A 172 -5.91 -13.94 5.98
C LEU A 172 -6.09 -13.38 7.39
N ASN A 173 -7.34 -13.32 7.88
CA ASN A 173 -7.61 -12.83 9.24
C ASN A 173 -6.99 -13.73 10.32
N ALA A 174 -6.93 -15.05 10.11
CA ALA A 174 -6.28 -15.96 11.05
C ALA A 174 -4.76 -15.73 11.07
N LEU A 175 -4.15 -15.60 9.89
CA LEU A 175 -2.72 -15.31 9.72
C LEU A 175 -2.30 -13.99 10.41
N ILE A 176 -3.19 -13.00 10.44
CA ILE A 176 -2.94 -11.67 11.03
C ILE A 176 -2.99 -11.70 12.57
N ASN A 177 -3.75 -12.62 13.17
CA ASN A 177 -3.97 -12.69 14.61
C ASN A 177 -3.18 -13.82 15.29
N ALA A 178 -2.38 -14.58 14.52
CA ALA A 178 -1.47 -15.62 15.01
C ALA A 178 -0.17 -15.01 15.55
#